data_AF-A0A8K1CZ95-F1
#
_entry.id   AF-A0A8K1CZ95-F1
#
_cell.length_a   1.000
_cell.length_b   1.000
_cell.length_c   1.000
_cell.angle_alpha   90.00
_cell.angle_beta   90.00
_cell.angle_gamma   90.00
#
_symmetry.space_group_name_H-M   'P 1'
#
loop_
_entity.id
_entity.type
_entity.pdbx_description
1 polymer ?
#
loop_
_entity_poly.entity_id
_entity_poly.type
_entity_poly.pdbx_seq_one_letter_code
_entity_poly.pdbx_strand_id
1 'polypeptide(L)'
;MMEHSISIDGLDTCKLMNSLLEFASKNNLKIDIYYDNRVINVLLYNNLTKIHLNIKYEGNNVIITPIHISNDVNLESIFNERNEMTTRAL
;
A
#
# COMPACT_ATOMS: atom_id res chain seq x y z
N MET A 1 18.27 0.41 -8.65
CA MET A 1 17.04 0.88 -7.98
C MET A 1 17.25 0.57 -6.50
N MET A 2 17.35 1.56 -5.61
CA MET A 2 17.55 1.30 -4.17
C MET A 2 16.20 0.95 -3.55
N GLU A 3 16.05 -0.29 -3.09
CA GLU A 3 14.91 -0.71 -2.28
C GLU A 3 15.03 -0.05 -0.91
N HIS A 4 14.09 0.83 -0.59
CA HIS A 4 13.98 1.42 0.74
C HIS A 4 13.02 0.56 1.55
N SER A 5 13.53 -0.24 2.48
CA SER A 5 12.74 -0.99 3.45
C SER A 5 12.81 -0.29 4.81
N ILE A 6 11.65 0.11 5.35
CA ILE A 6 11.56 0.56 6.74
C ILE A 6 11.20 -0.65 7.59
N SER A 7 11.99 -0.93 8.64
CA SER A 7 11.73 -1.96 9.65
C SER A 7 11.15 -1.31 10.90
N ILE A 8 9.94 -1.70 11.31
CA ILE A 8 9.32 -1.19 12.54
C ILE A 8 9.09 -2.36 13.50
N ASP A 9 9.78 -2.35 14.64
CA ASP A 9 9.62 -3.35 15.69
C ASP A 9 8.30 -3.15 16.47
N GLY A 10 7.55 -4.24 16.66
CA GLY A 10 6.40 -4.26 17.57
C GLY A 10 5.17 -3.47 17.10
N LEU A 11 5.07 -3.18 15.80
CA LEU A 11 3.92 -2.49 15.23
C LEU A 11 2.74 -3.47 15.05
N ASP A 12 1.72 -3.27 15.89
CA ASP A 12 0.41 -3.91 15.74
C ASP A 12 -0.19 -3.58 14.36
N THR A 13 -0.64 -4.60 13.63
CA THR A 13 -1.34 -4.46 12.34
C THR A 13 -2.47 -3.43 12.41
N CYS A 14 -3.21 -3.37 13.53
CA CYS A 14 -4.27 -2.38 13.71
C CYS A 14 -3.73 -0.95 13.76
N LYS A 15 -2.59 -0.72 14.42
CA LYS A 15 -1.93 0.60 14.47
C LYS A 15 -1.41 1.00 13.09
N LEU A 16 -0.80 0.07 12.37
CA LEU A 16 -0.36 0.32 10.99
C LEU A 16 -1.53 0.71 10.09
N MET A 17 -2.65 -0.03 10.15
CA MET A 17 -3.83 0.27 9.36
C MET A 17 -4.40 1.65 9.68
N ASN A 18 -4.50 2.00 10.97
CA ASN A 18 -4.96 3.33 11.37
C ASN A 18 -4.04 4.44 10.85
N SER A 19 -2.71 4.26 10.92
CA SER A 19 -1.75 5.22 10.37
C SER A 19 -1.88 5.39 8.85
N LEU A 20 -2.12 4.30 8.11
CA LEU A 20 -2.34 4.34 6.66
C LEU A 20 -3.64 5.07 6.30
N LEU A 21 -4.73 4.79 7.03
CA LEU A 21 -6.01 5.47 6.86
C LEU A 21 -5.91 6.97 7.16
N GLU A 22 -5.22 7.33 8.25
CA GLU A 22 -4.99 8.72 8.63
C GLU A 22 -4.14 9.44 7.59
N PHE A 23 -3.06 8.82 7.10
CA PHE A 23 -2.23 9.35 6.03
C PHE A 23 -3.05 9.57 4.76
N ALA A 24 -3.86 8.60 4.35
CA ALA A 24 -4.72 8.71 3.19
C ALA A 24 -5.69 9.89 3.32
N SER A 25 -6.36 10.00 4.48
CA SER A 25 -7.29 11.08 4.77
C SER A 25 -6.63 12.46 4.76
N LYS A 26 -5.47 12.62 5.42
CA LYS A 26 -4.75 13.90 5.48
C LYS A 26 -4.30 14.41 4.11
N ASN A 27 -4.05 13.48 3.17
CA ASN A 27 -3.55 13.79 1.83
C ASN A 27 -4.63 13.68 0.74
N ASN A 28 -5.91 13.52 1.12
CA ASN A 28 -7.02 13.34 0.17
C ASN A 28 -6.76 12.21 -0.84
N LEU A 29 -6.28 11.08 -0.33
CA LEU A 29 -6.06 9.84 -1.08
C LEU A 29 -7.17 8.84 -0.75
N LYS A 30 -7.64 8.13 -1.75
CA LYS A 30 -8.33 6.86 -1.60
C LYS A 30 -7.32 5.77 -1.24
N ILE A 31 -7.80 4.71 -0.60
CA ILE A 31 -6.97 3.60 -0.16
C ILE A 31 -7.69 2.28 -0.43
N ASP A 32 -7.00 1.35 -1.08
CA ASP A 32 -7.39 -0.06 -1.16
C ASP A 32 -6.31 -0.91 -0.46
N ILE A 33 -6.73 -1.88 0.33
CA ILE A 33 -5.85 -2.76 1.11
C ILE A 33 -6.25 -4.20 0.84
N TYR A 34 -5.28 -5.04 0.51
CA TYR A 34 -5.49 -6.43 0.11
C TYR A 34 -4.38 -7.29 0.68
N TYR A 35 -4.75 -8.47 1.17
CA TYR A 35 -3.83 -9.41 1.78
C TYR A 35 -3.63 -10.58 0.82
N ASP A 36 -2.39 -10.79 0.37
CA ASP A 36 -2.02 -11.87 -0.52
C ASP A 36 -0.72 -12.52 -0.03
N ASN A 37 -0.71 -13.84 0.14
CA ASN A 37 0.50 -14.62 0.43
C ASN A 37 1.40 -14.04 1.56
N ARG A 38 0.79 -13.59 2.66
CA ARG A 38 1.46 -12.94 3.82
C ARG A 38 1.99 -11.53 3.59
N VAL A 39 1.58 -10.90 2.50
CA VAL A 39 1.88 -9.51 2.15
C VAL A 39 0.60 -8.70 2.22
N ILE A 40 0.59 -7.62 2.99
CA ILE A 40 -0.42 -6.58 2.88
C ILE A 40 0.04 -5.66 1.75
N ASN A 41 -0.72 -5.64 0.68
CA ASN A 41 -0.49 -4.71 -0.41
C ASN A 41 -1.44 -3.52 -0.19
N VAL A 42 -0.94 -2.31 -0.42
CA VAL A 42 -1.65 -1.06 -0.18
C VAL A 42 -1.54 -0.17 -1.40
N LEU A 43 -2.69 0.21 -1.95
CA LEU A 43 -2.77 1.18 -3.03
C LEU A 43 -3.41 2.47 -2.49
N LEU A 44 -2.62 3.54 -2.45
CA LEU A 44 -3.03 4.89 -2.07
C LEU A 44 -3.08 5.74 -3.32
N TYR A 45 -4.19 6.42 -3.61
CA TYR A 45 -4.30 7.15 -4.87
C TYR A 45 -5.32 8.29 -4.85
N ASN A 46 -5.09 9.28 -5.70
CA ASN A 46 -6.08 10.27 -6.14
C ASN A 46 -5.83 10.62 -7.61
N ASN A 47 -6.36 11.74 -8.10
CA ASN A 47 -6.20 12.15 -9.50
C ASN A 47 -4.78 12.69 -9.82
N LEU A 48 -3.91 12.84 -8.83
CA LEU A 48 -2.58 13.44 -8.93
C LEU A 48 -1.47 12.50 -8.50
N THR A 49 -1.73 11.60 -7.56
CA THR A 49 -0.73 10.73 -6.95
C THR A 49 -1.24 9.30 -6.88
N LYS A 50 -0.34 8.35 -7.16
CA LYS A 50 -0.55 6.91 -6.97
C LYS A 50 0.67 6.33 -6.26
N ILE A 51 0.44 5.65 -5.15
CA ILE A 51 1.46 5.00 -4.33
C ILE A 51 1.03 3.55 -4.11
N HIS A 52 1.86 2.60 -4.54
CA HIS A 52 1.66 1.18 -4.30
C HIS A 52 2.77 0.70 -3.34
N LEU A 53 2.35 0.16 -2.19
CA LEU A 53 3.23 -0.37 -1.15
C LEU A 53 2.98 -1.87 -0.95
N ASN A 54 4.06 -2.60 -0.71
CA ASN A 54 4.02 -3.93 -0.11
C ASN A 54 4.45 -3.85 1.33
N ILE A 55 3.70 -4.50 2.22
CA ILE A 55 4.01 -4.57 3.63
C ILE A 55 4.08 -6.03 4.04
N LYS A 56 5.22 -6.44 4.60
CA LYS A 56 5.50 -7.80 5.06
C LYS A 56 5.86 -7.81 6.53
N TYR A 57 5.50 -8.88 7.22
CA TYR A 57 5.95 -9.15 8.58
C TYR A 57 7.09 -10.17 8.55
N GLU A 58 8.26 -9.80 9.05
CA GLU A 58 9.42 -10.67 9.18
C GLU A 58 9.86 -10.75 10.65
N GLY A 59 9.33 -11.75 11.36
CA GLY A 59 9.48 -11.84 12.81
C GLY A 59 8.70 -10.71 13.50
N ASN A 60 9.41 -9.88 14.29
CA ASN A 60 8.84 -8.70 14.95
C ASN A 60 8.90 -7.42 14.10
N ASN A 61 9.49 -7.51 12.91
CA ASN A 61 9.68 -6.39 12.02
C ASN A 61 8.53 -6.27 11.02
N VAL A 62 8.11 -5.04 10.76
CA VAL A 62 7.28 -4.68 9.61
C VAL A 62 8.16 -4.08 8.54
N ILE A 63 8.21 -4.69 7.35
CA ILE A 63 8.93 -4.21 6.17
C ILE A 63 7.94 -3.56 5.21
N ILE A 64 8.11 -2.27 4.95
CA ILE A 64 7.34 -1.52 3.94
C ILE A 64 8.23 -1.27 2.72
N THR A 65 7.79 -1.73 1.56
CA THR A 65 8.49 -1.59 0.27
C THR A 65 7.61 -0.83 -0.72
N PRO A 66 8.00 0.37 -1.19
CA PRO A 66 7.30 1.04 -2.27
C PRO A 66 7.57 0.30 -3.59
N ILE A 67 6.50 -0.12 -4.26
CA ILE A 67 6.56 -0.75 -5.58
C ILE A 67 6.54 0.33 -6.67
N HIS A 68 5.66 1.31 -6.49
CA HIS A 68 5.46 2.36 -7.49
C HIS A 68 4.98 3.65 -6.82
N ILE A 69 5.56 4.78 -7.23
CA ILE A 69 5.12 6.13 -6.87
C ILE A 69 5.06 6.92 -8.17
N SER A 70 3.88 7.43 -8.52
CA SER A 70 3.68 8.28 -9.70
C SER A 70 2.89 9.53 -9.35
N ASN A 71 3.29 10.64 -9.97
CA ASN A 71 2.56 11.91 -9.99
C ASN A 71 1.86 12.18 -11.33
N ASP A 72 1.88 11.20 -12.24
CA ASP A 72 1.14 11.20 -13.50
C ASP A 72 0.15 10.03 -13.44
N VAL A 73 -1.09 10.35 -13.07
CA VAL A 73 -2.11 9.36 -12.73
C VAL A 73 -3.14 9.23 -13.84
N ASN A 74 -3.13 8.06 -14.49
CA ASN A 74 -4.23 7.60 -15.31
C ASN A 74 -5.20 6.74 -14.47
N LEU A 75 -6.44 7.23 -14.32
CA LEU A 75 -7.50 6.55 -13.55
C LEU A 75 -7.89 5.17 -14.10
N GLU A 76 -7.72 4.94 -15.40
CA GLU A 76 -7.98 3.63 -16.03
C GLU A 76 -6.93 2.59 -15.60
N SER A 77 -5.66 3.01 -15.51
CA SER A 77 -4.57 2.19 -14.97
C SER A 77 -4.84 1.78 -13.51
N ILE A 78 -5.36 2.70 -12.69
CA ILE A 78 -5.76 2.39 -11.32
C ILE A 78 -6.90 1.36 -11.30
N PHE A 79 -7.93 1.55 -12.14
CA PHE A 79 -9.06 0.62 -12.19
C PHE A 79 -8.62 -0.80 -12.57
N ASN A 80 -7.74 -0.94 -13.55
CA ASN A 80 -7.21 -2.24 -13.97
C ASN A 80 -6.41 -2.91 -12.86
N GLU A 81 -5.51 -2.18 -12.19
CA GLU A 81 -4.71 -2.72 -11.09
C GLU A 81 -5.61 -3.15 -9.91
N ARG A 82 -6.64 -2.36 -9.57
CA ARG A 82 -7.65 -2.73 -8.56
C ARG A 82 -8.37 -4.04 -8.92
N ASN A 83 -8.74 -4.23 -10.19
CA ASN A 83 -9.39 -5.47 -10.64
C ASN A 83 -8.44 -6.67 -10.60
N GLU A 84 -7.18 -6.50 -11.00
CA GLU A 84 -6.16 -7.54 -10.89
C GLU A 84 -5.92 -7.95 -9.43
N MET A 85 -5.83 -6.97 -8.54
CA MET A 85 -5.66 -7.17 -7.09
C MET A 85 -6.86 -7.88 -6.46
N THR A 86 -8.08 -7.54 -6.89
CA THR A 86 -9.31 -8.21 -6.45
C THR A 86 -9.38 -9.66 -6.95
N THR A 87 -8.94 -9.91 -8.19
CA THR A 87 -8.96 -11.25 -8.80
C THR A 87 -7.95 -12.19 -8.14
N ARG A 88 -6.80 -11.69 -7.68
CA ARG A 88 -5.79 -12.50 -6.96
C ARG A 88 -6.18 -12.86 -5.53
N ALA A 89 -7.18 -12.17 -4.95
CA ALA A 89 -7.64 -12.40 -3.58
C ALA A 89 -8.77 -13.45 -3.46
N LEU A 90 -9.29 -13.97 -4.59
CA LEU A 90 -10.33 -15.01 -4.70
C LEU A 90 -9.72 -16.37 -5.05
#